data_AF-A0A3A4P859-F1
#
_entry.id   AF-A0A3A4P859-F1
#
_cell.length_a   1.000
_cell.length_b   1.000
_cell.length_c   1.000
_cell.angle_alpha   90.00
_cell.angle_beta   90.00
_cell.angle_gamma   90.00
#
_symmetry.space_group_name_H-M   'P 1'
#
loop_
_entity.id
_entity.type
_entity.pdbx_description
1 polymer ?
#
loop_
_entity_poly.entity_id
_entity_poly.type
_entity_poly.pdbx_seq_one_letter_code
_entity_poly.pdbx_strand_id
1 'polypeptide(L)'
;MNKNSNAERWIGWGLLAGIMMIAAVGISSAADLPTITEEGVISGSMTIDFQTRTHPDRSGKLADGSPAEGTKDMYTFNLDVAKTTEFAGTITRQPRLFSKVLGREMQPAELQYDITLSVRNPSNLQQKKSVGKWVGIVPIDETGVYMIDGGGAKGSPLRMAIDTIGSAQGFTENFGGRLAGKAASKQGLLPYTFSRFVGGKQVKIEVKNSDPMRFDNILLAAGPAGIYPRANVTGRLDYDYETGNWYTDGIRFRYVLNGVDCEDVATGSIKWVEDPNREQNGKGQYEFNLRFNEDKNKSATSESDVFSGGAGDEEAFFFVDNSIPSLTGTIAYVDMMIPGKEAPSSSKVTFNLNANQLNKQQIVNFLKLWLLCVGPTNDE
;
A
#
# COMPACT_ATOMS: atom_id res chain seq x y z
N MET A 1 0.35 -62.64 62.12
CA MET A 1 -0.57 -63.01 61.02
C MET A 1 -1.89 -62.27 61.21
N ASN A 2 -2.25 -61.38 60.26
CA ASN A 2 -3.60 -60.81 60.00
C ASN A 2 -4.34 -60.11 61.17
N LYS A 3 -5.15 -59.05 61.01
CA LYS A 3 -5.59 -58.20 59.90
C LYS A 3 -6.32 -56.99 60.55
N ASN A 4 -6.14 -55.83 59.94
CA ASN A 4 -6.98 -54.62 59.87
C ASN A 4 -8.27 -54.47 60.73
N SER A 5 -8.44 -53.29 61.33
CA SER A 5 -9.55 -52.33 61.07
C SER A 5 -9.32 -51.05 61.91
N ASN A 6 -9.05 -49.90 61.29
CA ASN A 6 -10.00 -48.84 60.90
C ASN A 6 -10.80 -48.21 62.06
N ALA A 7 -10.48 -46.95 62.40
CA ALA A 7 -11.40 -45.83 62.70
C ALA A 7 -10.59 -44.67 63.36
N GLU A 8 -10.43 -43.53 62.68
CA GLU A 8 -11.11 -42.23 62.98
C GLU A 8 -10.72 -41.61 64.34
N ARG A 9 -10.37 -40.32 64.52
CA ARG A 9 -10.38 -39.08 63.73
C ARG A 9 -9.74 -37.96 64.58
N TRP A 10 -9.55 -36.79 63.94
CA TRP A 10 -9.41 -35.42 64.49
C TRP A 10 -7.99 -34.91 64.77
N ILE A 11 -7.38 -34.28 63.76
CA ILE A 11 -6.38 -33.22 63.93
C ILE A 11 -6.91 -31.98 63.21
N GLY A 12 -6.78 -30.84 63.90
CA GLY A 12 -7.48 -29.60 63.66
C GLY A 12 -7.11 -28.85 62.40
N TRP A 13 -8.04 -27.97 62.03
CA TRP A 13 -7.92 -26.98 60.98
C TRP A 13 -6.94 -25.88 61.41
N GLY A 14 -5.75 -25.86 60.80
CA GLY A 14 -4.87 -24.70 60.77
C GLY A 14 -5.13 -23.91 59.50
N LEU A 15 -5.79 -22.75 59.64
CA LEU A 15 -5.97 -21.78 58.56
C LEU A 15 -4.61 -21.14 58.24
N LEU A 16 -4.05 -21.46 57.07
CA LEU A 16 -2.89 -20.77 56.49
C LEU A 16 -3.43 -19.67 55.57
N ALA A 17 -3.44 -18.43 56.07
CA ALA A 17 -3.71 -17.24 55.28
C ALA A 17 -2.50 -16.96 54.37
N GLY A 18 -2.54 -17.49 53.15
CA GLY A 18 -1.59 -17.14 52.09
C GLY A 18 -1.94 -15.78 51.51
N ILE A 19 -1.17 -14.75 51.85
CA ILE A 19 -1.18 -13.46 51.15
C ILE A 19 -0.54 -13.71 49.77
N MET A 20 -1.38 -13.87 48.73
CA MET A 20 -0.94 -13.73 47.34
C MET A 20 -0.60 -12.26 47.09
N MET A 21 0.69 -11.92 47.05
CA MET A 21 1.14 -10.73 46.36
C MET A 21 0.92 -10.96 44.86
N ILE A 22 -0.17 -10.43 44.32
CA ILE A 22 -0.30 -10.23 42.88
C ILE A 22 0.70 -9.11 42.54
N ALA A 23 1.87 -9.48 42.03
CA ALA A 23 2.74 -8.54 41.36
C ALA A 23 1.96 -8.01 40.16
N ALA A 24 1.57 -6.73 40.22
CA ALA A 24 1.08 -6.01 39.06
C ALA A 24 2.23 -6.00 38.03
N VAL A 25 2.19 -6.94 37.09
CA VAL A 25 2.96 -6.83 35.87
C VAL A 25 2.41 -5.61 35.17
N GLY A 26 3.15 -4.50 35.24
CA GLY A 26 2.85 -3.33 34.43
C GLY A 26 2.78 -3.79 32.99
N ILE A 27 1.59 -3.74 32.41
CA ILE A 27 1.41 -3.84 30.97
C ILE A 27 2.16 -2.63 30.44
N SER A 28 3.37 -2.86 29.93
CA SER A 28 4.05 -1.87 29.11
C SER A 28 3.05 -1.44 28.06
N SER A 29 2.64 -0.17 28.09
CA SER A 29 2.01 0.47 26.95
C SER A 29 2.81 0.12 25.70
N ALA A 30 2.13 -0.07 24.56
CA ALA A 30 2.77 -0.23 23.27
C ALA A 30 3.96 0.75 23.21
N ALA A 31 5.18 0.22 23.21
CA ALA A 31 6.36 1.06 23.17
C ALA A 31 6.23 1.92 21.91
N ASP A 32 6.16 3.24 22.07
CA ASP A 32 6.11 4.17 20.96
C ASP A 32 7.25 3.81 20.00
N LEU A 33 6.90 3.27 18.83
CA LEU A 33 7.89 2.97 17.82
C LEU A 33 8.63 4.26 17.49
N PRO A 34 9.96 4.24 17.35
CA PRO A 34 10.70 5.42 16.92
C PRO A 34 10.09 5.99 15.64
N THR A 35 9.69 7.25 15.70
CA THR A 35 9.16 7.99 14.57
C THR A 35 10.29 8.61 13.76
N ILE A 36 10.01 8.88 12.49
CA ILE A 36 10.94 9.39 11.50
C ILE A 36 10.34 10.65 10.91
N THR A 37 11.10 11.75 10.96
CA THR A 37 10.84 12.96 10.18
C THR A 37 12.04 13.17 9.26
N GLU A 38 11.84 12.91 7.97
CA GLU A 38 12.91 12.85 7.00
C GLU A 38 12.41 12.91 5.56
N GLU A 39 13.19 13.58 4.71
CA GLU A 39 12.99 13.60 3.26
C GLU A 39 13.48 12.31 2.58
N GLY A 40 12.85 11.93 1.47
CA GLY A 40 13.28 10.76 0.67
C GLY A 40 13.20 9.43 1.43
N VAL A 41 12.30 9.32 2.40
CA VAL A 41 12.05 8.10 3.18
C VAL A 41 11.59 6.93 2.30
N ILE A 42 10.92 7.21 1.18
CA ILE A 42 10.77 6.31 0.04
C ILE A 42 11.35 7.05 -1.15
N SER A 43 12.49 6.57 -1.65
CA SER A 43 13.21 7.20 -2.75
C SER A 43 13.74 6.18 -3.74
N GLY A 44 13.95 6.60 -4.97
CA GLY A 44 14.48 5.73 -6.03
C GLY A 44 13.79 5.98 -7.35
N SER A 45 13.84 4.98 -8.23
CA SER A 45 13.30 5.13 -9.58
C SER A 45 12.57 3.88 -10.05
N MET A 46 11.64 4.10 -10.97
CA MET A 46 10.95 3.08 -11.74
C MET A 46 11.00 3.47 -13.22
N THR A 47 11.20 2.50 -14.10
CA THR A 47 10.99 2.63 -15.54
C THR A 47 9.82 1.75 -15.92
N ILE A 48 8.88 2.32 -16.68
CA ILE A 48 7.71 1.62 -17.19
C ILE A 48 7.85 1.52 -18.71
N ASP A 49 7.70 0.32 -19.24
CA ASP A 49 7.64 0.03 -20.67
C ASP A 49 6.23 -0.48 -21.00
N PHE A 50 5.46 0.34 -21.72
CA PHE A 50 4.08 0.02 -22.08
C PHE A 50 4.01 -0.70 -23.43
N GLN A 51 4.56 -1.92 -23.47
CA GLN A 51 4.62 -2.69 -24.72
C GLN A 51 3.23 -2.96 -25.30
N THR A 52 2.20 -3.06 -24.45
CA THR A 52 0.82 -3.27 -24.89
C THR A 52 0.27 -2.09 -25.71
N ARG A 53 0.85 -0.89 -25.57
CA ARG A 53 0.45 0.31 -26.32
C ARG A 53 1.19 0.45 -27.66
N THR A 54 2.31 -0.25 -27.82
CA THR A 54 3.25 -0.11 -28.96
C THR A 54 3.33 -1.34 -29.86
N HIS A 55 2.85 -2.50 -29.39
CA HIS A 55 2.88 -3.77 -30.13
C HIS A 55 1.45 -4.29 -30.43
N PRO A 56 0.73 -3.66 -31.38
CA PRO A 56 -0.63 -4.08 -31.74
C PRO A 56 -0.65 -5.45 -32.40
N ASP A 57 -1.73 -6.20 -32.22
CA ASP A 57 -1.97 -7.44 -32.94
C ASP A 57 -2.05 -7.19 -34.45
N ARG A 58 -1.38 -8.05 -35.23
CA ARG A 58 -1.44 -8.07 -36.69
C ARG A 58 -2.00 -9.38 -37.24
N SER A 59 -2.35 -10.32 -36.37
CA SER A 59 -2.88 -11.62 -36.78
C SER A 59 -4.33 -11.56 -37.25
N GLY A 60 -5.07 -10.52 -36.84
CA GLY A 60 -6.51 -10.37 -37.14
C GLY A 60 -7.39 -11.31 -36.33
N LYS A 61 -6.82 -12.03 -35.35
CA LYS A 61 -7.55 -12.98 -34.50
C LYS A 61 -8.14 -12.31 -33.26
N LEU A 62 -7.51 -11.25 -32.77
CA LEU A 62 -7.91 -10.56 -31.54
C LEU A 62 -8.80 -9.36 -31.83
N ALA A 63 -9.55 -8.92 -30.83
CA ALA A 63 -10.40 -7.73 -30.91
C ALA A 63 -9.60 -6.51 -31.38
N ASP A 64 -10.23 -5.62 -32.14
CA ASP A 64 -9.55 -4.46 -32.73
C ASP A 64 -8.90 -3.58 -31.65
N GLY A 65 -7.65 -3.17 -31.90
CA GLY A 65 -6.85 -2.41 -30.94
C GLY A 65 -6.16 -3.23 -29.84
N SER A 66 -6.34 -4.55 -29.82
CA SER A 66 -5.64 -5.44 -28.89
C SER A 66 -4.12 -5.45 -29.16
N PRO A 67 -3.28 -5.57 -28.13
CA PRO A 67 -1.88 -5.92 -28.32
C PRO A 67 -1.73 -7.36 -28.82
N ALA A 68 -0.56 -7.68 -29.36
CA ALA A 68 -0.23 -9.05 -29.72
C ALA A 68 -0.25 -9.97 -28.48
N GLU A 69 -0.67 -11.23 -28.66
CA GLU A 69 -0.68 -12.24 -27.60
C GLU A 69 0.71 -12.38 -26.96
N GLY A 70 0.76 -12.48 -25.62
CA GLY A 70 1.99 -12.54 -24.83
C GLY A 70 2.67 -11.20 -24.57
N THR A 71 2.19 -10.10 -25.15
CA THR A 71 2.72 -8.74 -24.87
C THR A 71 2.37 -8.34 -23.43
N LYS A 72 3.35 -7.78 -22.70
CA LYS A 72 3.20 -7.35 -21.31
C LYS A 72 3.79 -5.97 -21.10
N ASP A 73 3.16 -5.17 -20.24
CA ASP A 73 3.80 -3.96 -19.72
C ASP A 73 4.77 -4.36 -18.60
N MET A 74 5.87 -3.62 -18.46
CA MET A 74 6.94 -3.95 -17.51
C MET A 74 7.33 -2.74 -16.68
N TYR A 75 7.31 -2.92 -15.36
CA TYR A 75 7.64 -1.91 -14.36
C TYR A 75 8.92 -2.38 -13.65
N THR A 76 10.06 -1.78 -13.98
CA THR A 76 11.37 -2.11 -13.37
C THR A 76 11.75 -1.02 -12.39
N PHE A 77 12.05 -1.36 -11.15
CA PHE A 77 12.34 -0.36 -10.12
C PHE A 77 13.42 -0.76 -9.13
N ASN A 78 13.94 0.26 -8.45
CA ASN A 78 14.78 0.13 -7.27
C ASN A 78 14.39 1.27 -6.32
N LEU A 79 13.85 0.91 -5.15
CA LEU A 79 13.35 1.84 -4.15
C LEU A 79 14.03 1.57 -2.79
N ASP A 80 14.71 2.59 -2.26
CA ASP A 80 15.18 2.66 -0.88
C ASP A 80 14.03 3.14 0.02
N VAL A 81 13.84 2.46 1.15
CA VAL A 81 12.64 2.57 1.98
C VAL A 81 13.05 2.58 3.45
N ALA A 82 12.59 3.60 4.18
CA ALA A 82 12.88 3.85 5.59
C ALA A 82 14.39 3.71 5.92
N LYS A 83 15.26 4.11 4.96
CA LYS A 83 16.73 4.03 4.93
C LYS A 83 17.37 2.64 4.98
N THR A 84 16.68 1.67 5.58
CA THR A 84 17.29 0.39 5.96
C THR A 84 16.78 -0.78 5.14
N THR A 85 15.82 -0.56 4.26
CA THR A 85 15.26 -1.60 3.38
C THR A 85 15.28 -1.14 1.94
N GLU A 86 15.46 -2.06 1.01
CA GLU A 86 15.40 -1.79 -0.42
C GLU A 86 14.53 -2.85 -1.10
N PHE A 87 13.69 -2.39 -2.03
CA PHE A 87 12.84 -3.20 -2.88
C PHE A 87 13.25 -2.95 -4.33
N ALA A 88 13.79 -3.97 -5.00
CA ALA A 88 14.29 -3.82 -6.36
C ALA A 88 13.94 -5.04 -7.22
N GLY A 89 13.40 -4.79 -8.42
CA GLY A 89 13.02 -5.86 -9.32
C GLY A 89 11.96 -5.41 -10.33
N THR A 90 11.10 -6.35 -10.71
CA THR A 90 10.09 -6.12 -11.75
C THR A 90 8.70 -6.52 -11.30
N ILE A 91 7.73 -5.77 -11.82
CA ILE A 91 6.33 -6.19 -11.92
C ILE A 91 6.00 -6.21 -13.41
N THR A 92 5.29 -7.24 -13.89
CA THR A 92 4.78 -7.27 -15.26
C THR A 92 3.27 -7.34 -15.24
N ARG A 93 2.64 -6.72 -16.24
CA ARG A 93 1.20 -6.70 -16.41
C ARG A 93 0.83 -7.30 -17.75
N GLN A 94 0.06 -8.39 -17.70
CA GLN A 94 -0.50 -9.04 -18.86
C GLN A 94 -1.96 -8.62 -19.02
N PRO A 95 -2.38 -8.07 -20.18
CA PRO A 95 -3.75 -7.68 -20.41
C PRO A 95 -4.65 -8.88 -20.74
N ARG A 96 -5.96 -8.70 -20.58
CA ARG A 96 -6.97 -9.65 -21.04
C ARG A 96 -7.18 -9.48 -22.54
N LEU A 97 -7.20 -10.58 -23.28
CA LEU A 97 -7.41 -10.56 -24.74
C LEU A 97 -8.60 -11.43 -25.13
N PHE A 98 -9.39 -10.92 -26.07
CA PHE A 98 -10.56 -11.61 -26.60
C PHE A 98 -10.42 -11.82 -28.11
N SER A 99 -10.97 -12.93 -28.60
CA SER A 99 -11.06 -13.19 -30.03
C SER A 99 -12.04 -12.23 -30.70
N LYS A 100 -11.69 -11.78 -31.91
CA LYS A 100 -12.51 -10.84 -32.68
C LYS A 100 -13.89 -11.38 -33.03
N VAL A 101 -13.95 -12.66 -33.43
CA VAL A 101 -15.14 -13.26 -34.02
C VAL A 101 -16.11 -13.80 -32.97
N LEU A 102 -15.59 -14.48 -31.94
CA LEU A 102 -16.42 -15.20 -30.96
C LEU A 102 -16.49 -14.49 -29.61
N GLY A 103 -15.71 -13.42 -29.40
CA GLY A 103 -15.59 -12.77 -28.09
C GLY A 103 -15.01 -13.68 -27.00
N ARG A 104 -14.50 -14.86 -27.36
CA ARG A 104 -13.91 -15.82 -26.42
C ARG A 104 -12.61 -15.25 -25.87
N GLU A 105 -12.38 -15.41 -24.56
CA GLU A 105 -11.08 -15.14 -23.96
C GLU A 105 -9.98 -16.02 -24.58
N MET A 106 -8.94 -15.34 -25.04
CA MET A 106 -7.72 -15.93 -25.59
C MET A 106 -6.56 -15.87 -24.58
N GLN A 107 -6.52 -14.81 -23.76
CA GLN A 107 -5.49 -14.60 -22.76
C GLN A 107 -6.10 -13.99 -21.49
N PRO A 108 -5.89 -14.58 -20.30
CA PRO A 108 -6.34 -13.99 -19.05
C PRO A 108 -5.42 -12.83 -18.63
N ALA A 109 -5.97 -11.87 -17.89
CA ALA A 109 -5.18 -10.80 -17.28
C ALA A 109 -4.51 -11.24 -15.98
N GLU A 110 -3.28 -10.78 -15.74
CA GLU A 110 -2.54 -11.03 -14.50
C GLU A 110 -1.41 -10.03 -14.28
N LEU A 111 -1.02 -9.85 -13.02
CA LEU A 111 0.27 -9.29 -12.63
C LEU A 111 1.23 -10.39 -12.21
N GLN A 112 2.52 -10.21 -12.47
CA GLN A 112 3.57 -11.07 -11.97
C GLN A 112 4.66 -10.24 -11.29
N TYR A 113 5.06 -10.66 -10.09
CA TYR A 113 6.04 -10.00 -9.23
C TYR A 113 7.33 -10.81 -9.17
N ASP A 114 8.48 -10.15 -9.34
CA ASP A 114 9.81 -10.66 -8.98
C ASP A 114 10.66 -9.52 -8.42
N ILE A 115 10.55 -9.34 -7.10
CA ILE A 115 11.19 -8.24 -6.37
C ILE A 115 12.18 -8.84 -5.38
N THR A 116 13.42 -8.41 -5.46
CA THR A 116 14.45 -8.68 -4.46
C THR A 116 14.26 -7.75 -3.26
N LEU A 117 14.33 -8.34 -2.07
CA LEU A 117 14.24 -7.64 -0.80
C LEU A 117 15.64 -7.56 -0.21
N SER A 118 16.12 -6.36 0.12
CA SER A 118 17.41 -6.16 0.78
C SER A 118 17.27 -5.34 2.06
N VAL A 119 18.22 -5.53 2.97
CA VAL A 119 18.38 -4.69 4.15
C VAL A 119 19.77 -4.07 4.18
N ARG A 120 19.86 -2.87 4.75
CA ARG A 120 21.11 -2.15 5.00
C ARG A 120 21.41 -2.14 6.49
N ASN A 121 22.69 -2.26 6.85
CA ASN A 121 23.12 -2.17 8.24
C ASN A 121 22.89 -0.73 8.76
N PRO A 122 22.09 -0.52 9.82
CA PRO A 122 21.84 0.82 10.37
C PRO A 122 23.12 1.54 10.83
N SER A 123 24.14 0.80 11.25
CA SER A 123 25.44 1.36 11.68
C SER A 123 26.38 1.65 10.51
N ASN A 124 26.11 1.11 9.31
CA ASN A 124 26.86 1.37 8.10
C ASN A 124 25.99 1.10 6.86
N LEU A 125 25.32 2.14 6.35
CA LEU A 125 24.35 2.03 5.26
C LEU A 125 24.94 1.56 3.91
N GLN A 126 26.26 1.51 3.78
CA GLN A 126 26.95 0.94 2.62
C GLN A 126 26.96 -0.60 2.64
N GLN A 127 26.76 -1.21 3.80
CA GLN A 127 26.65 -2.66 3.93
C GLN A 127 25.20 -3.08 3.65
N LYS A 128 25.00 -3.73 2.51
CA LYS A 128 23.71 -4.23 2.04
C LYS A 128 23.73 -5.76 1.95
N LYS A 129 22.62 -6.40 2.30
CA LYS A 129 22.39 -7.83 2.10
C LYS A 129 21.02 -8.07 1.49
N SER A 130 20.96 -8.91 0.46
CA SER A 130 19.70 -9.50 -0.01
C SER A 130 19.20 -10.44 1.08
N VAL A 131 17.92 -10.31 1.45
CA VAL A 131 17.27 -11.07 2.52
C VAL A 131 16.13 -11.95 2.04
N GLY A 132 15.80 -11.90 0.75
CA GLY A 132 14.77 -12.74 0.18
C GLY A 132 14.11 -12.08 -1.02
N LYS A 133 12.89 -12.54 -1.31
CA LYS A 133 12.12 -12.07 -2.46
C LYS A 133 10.64 -11.90 -2.17
N TRP A 134 10.00 -10.94 -2.84
CA TRP A 134 8.57 -10.88 -3.07
C TRP A 134 8.29 -11.37 -4.49
N VAL A 135 7.62 -12.52 -4.60
CA VAL A 135 7.35 -13.21 -5.87
C VAL A 135 5.93 -13.73 -5.94
N GLY A 136 5.42 -13.90 -7.16
CA GLY A 136 4.18 -14.64 -7.43
C GLY A 136 3.28 -13.95 -8.44
N ILE A 137 2.10 -14.51 -8.66
CA ILE A 137 1.13 -14.06 -9.66
C ILE A 137 -0.16 -13.58 -8.97
N VAL A 138 -0.73 -12.50 -9.49
CA VAL A 138 -2.05 -11.98 -9.13
C VAL A 138 -2.94 -12.03 -10.37
N PRO A 139 -3.81 -13.05 -10.50
CA PRO A 139 -4.82 -13.06 -11.55
C PRO A 139 -5.79 -11.88 -11.41
N ILE A 140 -6.25 -11.34 -12.53
CA ILE A 140 -7.29 -10.32 -12.59
C ILE A 140 -8.53 -10.96 -13.20
N ASP A 141 -9.68 -10.89 -12.53
CA ASP A 141 -10.92 -11.51 -13.00
C ASP A 141 -11.60 -10.71 -14.12
N GLU A 142 -12.73 -11.23 -14.62
CA GLU A 142 -13.50 -10.63 -15.72
C GLU A 142 -14.07 -9.25 -15.38
N THR A 143 -14.20 -8.94 -14.09
CA THR A 143 -14.71 -7.66 -13.57
C THR A 143 -13.60 -6.66 -13.27
N GLY A 144 -12.33 -7.03 -13.51
CA GLY A 144 -11.17 -6.18 -13.21
C GLY A 144 -10.71 -6.25 -11.76
N VAL A 145 -11.16 -7.26 -10.99
CA VAL A 145 -10.73 -7.46 -9.59
C VAL A 145 -9.45 -8.29 -9.55
N TYR A 146 -8.47 -7.77 -8.84
CA TYR A 146 -7.16 -8.37 -8.61
C TYR A 146 -7.26 -9.36 -7.44
N MET A 147 -7.08 -10.64 -7.74
CA MET A 147 -7.20 -11.74 -6.79
C MET A 147 -5.83 -12.01 -6.16
N ILE A 148 -5.54 -11.34 -5.04
CA ILE A 148 -4.19 -11.32 -4.45
C ILE A 148 -3.73 -12.70 -3.97
N ASP A 149 -4.66 -13.55 -3.54
CA ASP A 149 -4.43 -14.97 -3.19
C ASP A 149 -4.57 -15.94 -4.38
N GLY A 150 -5.02 -15.46 -5.54
CA GLY A 150 -5.39 -16.28 -6.69
C GLY A 150 -4.23 -17.02 -7.34
N GLY A 151 -2.99 -16.54 -7.17
CA GLY A 151 -1.79 -17.19 -7.69
C GLY A 151 -1.57 -18.61 -7.17
N GLY A 152 -2.13 -18.97 -6.01
CA GLY A 152 -2.05 -20.31 -5.44
C GLY A 152 -2.61 -21.39 -6.37
N ALA A 153 -3.72 -21.12 -7.06
CA ALA A 153 -4.33 -22.04 -8.02
C ALA A 153 -3.47 -22.26 -9.27
N LYS A 154 -2.52 -21.35 -9.55
CA LYS A 154 -1.55 -21.43 -10.65
C LYS A 154 -0.18 -21.95 -10.20
N GLY A 155 -0.04 -22.40 -8.95
CA GLY A 155 1.24 -22.85 -8.38
C GLY A 155 2.24 -21.72 -8.11
N SER A 156 1.80 -20.46 -8.17
CA SER A 156 2.65 -19.27 -7.95
C SER A 156 1.96 -18.27 -7.01
N PRO A 157 1.71 -18.64 -5.74
CA PRO A 157 1.10 -17.73 -4.78
C PRO A 157 1.97 -16.50 -4.56
N LEU A 158 1.34 -15.32 -4.51
CA LEU A 158 2.00 -14.08 -4.15
C LEU A 158 2.48 -14.16 -2.70
N ARG A 159 3.79 -14.01 -2.48
CA ARG A 159 4.41 -14.20 -1.17
C ARG A 159 5.69 -13.39 -1.00
N MET A 160 6.04 -13.11 0.25
CA MET A 160 7.40 -12.78 0.64
C MET A 160 8.07 -14.05 1.18
N ALA A 161 9.19 -14.44 0.58
CA ALA A 161 10.05 -15.52 1.03
C ALA A 161 11.37 -14.91 1.53
N ILE A 162 11.59 -14.97 2.83
CA ILE A 162 12.75 -14.40 3.53
C ILE A 162 13.72 -15.54 3.88
N ASP A 163 14.98 -15.36 3.52
CA ASP A 163 16.05 -16.33 3.74
C ASP A 163 16.55 -16.29 5.18
N THR A 164 17.05 -17.43 5.67
CA THR A 164 17.80 -17.48 6.92
C THR A 164 19.17 -16.85 6.72
N ILE A 165 19.48 -15.77 7.45
CA ILE A 165 20.74 -15.03 7.31
C ILE A 165 21.35 -14.79 8.69
N GLY A 166 22.53 -15.39 8.92
CA GLY A 166 23.18 -15.34 10.23
C GLY A 166 22.27 -15.96 11.30
N SER A 167 21.93 -15.19 12.32
CA SER A 167 20.99 -15.60 13.38
C SER A 167 19.53 -15.27 13.08
N ALA A 168 19.23 -14.53 12.02
CA ALA A 168 17.85 -14.21 11.64
C ALA A 168 17.22 -15.43 10.93
N GLN A 169 16.15 -15.97 11.52
CA GLN A 169 15.42 -17.11 10.96
C GLN A 169 14.61 -16.68 9.73
N GLY A 170 14.73 -17.44 8.64
CA GLY A 170 13.92 -17.26 7.44
C GLY A 170 12.47 -17.68 7.64
N PHE A 171 11.58 -17.13 6.82
CA PHE A 171 10.15 -17.42 6.85
C PHE A 171 9.52 -17.17 5.48
N THR A 172 8.30 -17.64 5.27
CA THR A 172 7.52 -17.34 4.06
C THR A 172 6.10 -16.98 4.47
N GLU A 173 5.60 -15.86 3.98
CA GLU A 173 4.25 -15.38 4.25
C GLU A 173 3.58 -15.00 2.93
N ASN A 174 2.34 -15.48 2.74
CA ASN A 174 1.55 -15.18 1.56
C ASN A 174 0.82 -13.84 1.72
N PHE A 175 0.61 -13.17 0.61
CA PHE A 175 -0.39 -12.12 0.51
C PHE A 175 -1.79 -12.73 0.30
N GLY A 176 -2.83 -11.92 0.45
CA GLY A 176 -4.20 -12.37 0.16
C GLY A 176 -5.20 -11.23 0.10
N GLY A 177 -6.48 -11.58 -0.04
CA GLY A 177 -7.58 -10.62 -0.19
C GLY A 177 -7.81 -10.20 -1.64
N ARG A 178 -8.56 -9.11 -1.84
CA ARG A 178 -8.94 -8.62 -3.16
C ARG A 178 -8.72 -7.12 -3.28
N LEU A 179 -8.32 -6.70 -4.47
CA LEU A 179 -8.24 -5.30 -4.86
C LEU A 179 -9.21 -5.10 -6.03
N ALA A 180 -10.29 -4.35 -5.81
CA ALA A 180 -11.12 -3.90 -6.92
C ALA A 180 -10.45 -2.68 -7.55
N GLY A 181 -9.98 -2.80 -8.79
CA GLY A 181 -9.41 -1.68 -9.53
C GLY A 181 -10.46 -0.64 -9.94
N LYS A 182 -10.03 0.34 -10.74
CA LYS A 182 -10.92 1.32 -11.38
C LYS A 182 -11.99 0.62 -12.22
N ALA A 183 -13.17 1.21 -12.29
CA ALA A 183 -14.29 0.68 -13.04
C ALA A 183 -13.96 0.54 -14.54
N ALA A 184 -14.39 -0.57 -15.14
CA ALA A 184 -14.21 -0.79 -16.58
C ALA A 184 -14.99 0.21 -17.44
N SER A 185 -16.04 0.84 -16.89
CA SER A 185 -16.80 1.92 -17.53
C SER A 185 -16.93 3.10 -16.58
N LYS A 186 -16.76 4.31 -17.11
CA LYS A 186 -16.96 5.58 -16.40
C LYS A 186 -18.44 5.95 -16.27
N GLN A 187 -19.35 5.20 -16.88
CA GLN A 187 -20.79 5.48 -16.87
C GLN A 187 -21.42 5.07 -15.55
N GLY A 188 -22.16 6.01 -14.93
CA GLY A 188 -22.88 5.75 -13.68
C GLY A 188 -22.02 5.84 -12.42
N LEU A 189 -20.80 6.38 -12.50
CA LEU A 189 -20.03 6.75 -11.31
C LEU A 189 -20.82 7.79 -10.50
N LEU A 190 -20.83 7.60 -9.18
CA LEU A 190 -21.60 8.44 -8.26
C LEU A 190 -20.70 9.52 -7.65
N PRO A 191 -21.26 10.69 -7.33
CA PRO A 191 -20.53 11.70 -6.60
C PRO A 191 -20.20 11.19 -5.19
N TYR A 192 -19.05 11.63 -4.66
CA TYR A 192 -18.63 11.34 -3.30
C TYR A 192 -18.03 12.59 -2.65
N THR A 193 -18.37 12.83 -1.39
CA THR A 193 -17.84 13.96 -0.62
C THR A 193 -16.77 13.48 0.35
N PHE A 194 -15.53 13.83 0.08
CA PHE A 194 -14.42 13.65 1.00
C PHE A 194 -14.43 14.76 2.05
N SER A 195 -14.13 14.42 3.29
CA SER A 195 -14.01 15.38 4.38
C SER A 195 -12.69 15.18 5.11
N ARG A 196 -12.00 16.27 5.43
CA ARG A 196 -10.76 16.23 6.24
C ARG A 196 -10.74 17.34 7.28
N PHE A 197 -9.86 17.25 8.26
CA PHE A 197 -9.69 18.30 9.26
C PHE A 197 -8.40 19.10 9.00
N VAL A 198 -8.48 20.42 8.92
CA VAL A 198 -7.33 21.30 8.68
C VAL A 198 -7.43 22.46 9.65
N GLY A 199 -6.43 22.63 10.51
CA GLY A 199 -6.46 23.68 11.54
C GLY A 199 -7.72 23.64 12.40
N GLY A 200 -8.18 22.44 12.78
CA GLY A 200 -9.40 22.26 13.57
C GLY A 200 -10.73 22.40 12.81
N LYS A 201 -10.72 22.78 11.53
CA LYS A 201 -11.93 22.90 10.69
C LYS A 201 -12.13 21.71 9.77
N GLN A 202 -13.38 21.29 9.60
CA GLN A 202 -13.72 20.29 8.60
C GLN A 202 -13.83 20.94 7.22
N VAL A 203 -13.00 20.49 6.28
CA VAL A 203 -12.98 20.90 4.87
C VAL A 203 -13.57 19.78 4.03
N LYS A 204 -14.35 20.10 3.00
CA LYS A 204 -15.01 19.11 2.14
C LYS A 204 -14.65 19.33 0.67
N ILE A 205 -14.45 18.23 -0.05
CA ILE A 205 -14.37 18.21 -1.52
C ILE A 205 -15.42 17.24 -2.04
N GLU A 206 -16.18 17.66 -3.03
CA GLU A 206 -17.08 16.78 -3.78
C GLU A 206 -16.42 16.37 -5.09
N VAL A 207 -16.21 15.07 -5.27
CA VAL A 207 -15.77 14.47 -6.54
C VAL A 207 -17.00 13.96 -7.26
N LYS A 208 -17.26 14.45 -8.48
CA LYS A 208 -18.50 14.15 -9.21
C LYS A 208 -18.52 12.74 -9.82
N ASN A 209 -17.37 12.30 -10.31
CA ASN A 209 -17.20 11.01 -10.99
C ASN A 209 -16.16 10.17 -10.23
N SER A 210 -16.45 9.87 -8.97
CA SER A 210 -15.53 9.16 -8.08
C SER A 210 -15.43 7.69 -8.50
N ASP A 211 -14.24 7.24 -8.90
CA ASP A 211 -13.98 5.83 -9.22
C ASP A 211 -13.24 5.16 -8.05
N PRO A 212 -13.95 4.38 -7.21
CA PRO A 212 -13.36 3.81 -6.01
C PRO A 212 -12.51 2.57 -6.31
N MET A 213 -11.19 2.70 -6.13
CA MET A 213 -10.35 1.53 -5.93
C MET A 213 -10.54 1.02 -4.51
N ARG A 214 -10.99 -0.24 -4.35
CA ARG A 214 -11.35 -0.80 -3.03
C ARG A 214 -10.37 -1.85 -2.56
N PHE A 215 -10.00 -1.75 -1.29
CA PHE A 215 -9.16 -2.73 -0.59
C PHE A 215 -10.07 -3.64 0.24
N ASP A 216 -10.30 -4.85 -0.25
CA ASP A 216 -11.22 -5.82 0.37
C ASP A 216 -10.41 -6.87 1.14
N ASN A 217 -10.11 -6.56 2.40
CA ASN A 217 -9.34 -7.39 3.33
C ASN A 217 -7.99 -7.85 2.74
N ILE A 218 -7.23 -6.92 2.16
CA ILE A 218 -5.92 -7.22 1.60
C ILE A 218 -4.98 -7.59 2.74
N LEU A 219 -4.41 -8.78 2.67
CA LEU A 219 -3.37 -9.21 3.57
C LEU A 219 -2.01 -8.87 2.96
N LEU A 220 -1.30 -7.93 3.57
CA LEU A 220 0.10 -7.64 3.31
C LEU A 220 0.97 -8.66 4.06
N ALA A 221 1.83 -9.38 3.32
CA ALA A 221 2.76 -10.35 3.90
C ALA A 221 3.75 -9.69 4.87
N ALA A 222 4.20 -10.44 5.88
CA ALA A 222 5.30 -10.03 6.76
C ALA A 222 6.62 -9.90 5.98
N GLY A 223 7.54 -9.06 6.45
CA GLY A 223 8.83 -8.79 5.78
C GLY A 223 9.03 -7.32 5.40
N PRO A 224 10.22 -6.93 4.90
CA PRO A 224 11.33 -7.77 4.45
C PRO A 224 12.22 -8.32 5.58
N ALA A 225 11.93 -8.00 6.83
CA ALA A 225 12.56 -8.56 8.02
C ALA A 225 11.47 -8.95 9.05
N GLY A 226 11.81 -9.81 10.01
CA GLY A 226 10.84 -10.30 11.01
C GLY A 226 10.22 -9.23 11.91
N ILE A 227 10.80 -8.02 11.94
CA ILE A 227 10.25 -6.86 12.66
C ILE A 227 9.02 -6.24 11.97
N TYR A 228 8.74 -6.59 10.71
CA TYR A 228 7.62 -6.07 9.95
C TYR A 228 6.51 -7.13 9.91
N PRO A 229 5.55 -7.09 10.85
CA PRO A 229 4.46 -8.06 10.89
C PRO A 229 3.56 -7.95 9.66
N ARG A 230 2.76 -9.00 9.45
CA ARG A 230 1.65 -9.00 8.50
C ARG A 230 0.65 -7.89 8.85
N ALA A 231 0.00 -7.32 7.85
CA ALA A 231 -1.03 -6.31 8.05
C ALA A 231 -2.27 -6.63 7.20
N ASN A 232 -3.46 -6.46 7.77
CA ASN A 232 -4.72 -6.49 7.04
C ASN A 232 -5.12 -5.06 6.66
N VAL A 233 -5.49 -4.85 5.41
CA VAL A 233 -5.82 -3.55 4.82
C VAL A 233 -7.24 -3.55 4.30
N THR A 234 -7.98 -2.52 4.71
CA THR A 234 -9.34 -2.24 4.22
C THR A 234 -9.50 -0.75 3.93
N GLY A 235 -10.38 -0.39 3.00
CA GLY A 235 -10.67 1.01 2.69
C GLY A 235 -10.79 1.26 1.20
N ARG A 236 -10.64 2.52 0.81
CA ARG A 236 -10.73 2.95 -0.60
C ARG A 236 -9.70 4.03 -0.93
N LEU A 237 -9.29 4.08 -2.18
CA LEU A 237 -8.54 5.16 -2.79
C LEU A 237 -9.25 5.53 -4.09
N ASP A 238 -9.81 6.72 -4.13
CA ASP A 238 -10.73 7.11 -5.19
C ASP A 238 -10.05 7.99 -6.20
N TYR A 239 -10.24 7.67 -7.47
CA TYR A 239 -9.73 8.47 -8.57
C TYR A 239 -10.78 9.47 -9.05
N ASP A 240 -10.34 10.70 -9.26
CA ASP A 240 -11.11 11.75 -9.90
C ASP A 240 -10.64 11.93 -11.34
N TYR A 241 -11.46 11.50 -12.30
CA TYR A 241 -11.18 11.64 -13.72
C TYR A 241 -11.19 13.10 -14.22
N GLU A 242 -11.75 14.06 -13.48
CA GLU A 242 -11.77 15.47 -13.89
C GLU A 242 -10.41 16.15 -13.65
N THR A 243 -9.76 15.83 -12.53
CA THR A 243 -8.51 16.48 -12.11
C THR A 243 -7.29 15.57 -12.16
N GLY A 244 -7.51 14.25 -12.29
CA GLY A 244 -6.49 13.23 -12.15
C GLY A 244 -6.01 13.00 -10.72
N ASN A 245 -6.74 13.50 -9.72
CA ASN A 245 -6.35 13.39 -8.31
C ASN A 245 -6.84 12.08 -7.70
N TRP A 246 -6.17 11.67 -6.63
CA TRP A 246 -6.64 10.59 -5.77
C TRP A 246 -7.03 11.10 -4.38
N TYR A 247 -8.05 10.51 -3.80
CA TYR A 247 -8.56 10.86 -2.48
C TYR A 247 -8.80 9.62 -1.63
N THR A 248 -8.55 9.74 -0.33
CA THR A 248 -8.93 8.70 0.63
C THR A 248 -9.38 9.30 1.95
N ASP A 249 -10.48 8.76 2.47
CA ASP A 249 -11.04 9.09 3.78
C ASP A 249 -10.85 7.98 4.82
N GLY A 250 -9.98 6.99 4.52
CA GLY A 250 -9.58 6.00 5.51
C GLY A 250 -9.16 4.66 4.91
N ILE A 251 -7.88 4.53 4.58
CA ILE A 251 -7.22 3.22 4.43
C ILE A 251 -6.78 2.76 5.81
N ARG A 252 -7.31 1.63 6.28
CA ARG A 252 -7.03 1.08 7.61
C ARG A 252 -6.05 -0.06 7.52
N PHE A 253 -4.94 0.04 8.24
CA PHE A 253 -3.94 -1.00 8.40
C PHE A 253 -4.06 -1.58 9.80
N ARG A 254 -4.36 -2.87 9.92
CA ARG A 254 -4.44 -3.59 11.19
C ARG A 254 -3.33 -4.63 11.27
N TYR A 255 -2.55 -4.62 12.34
CA TYR A 255 -1.45 -5.56 12.53
C TYR A 255 -1.18 -5.78 14.03
N VAL A 256 -0.47 -6.86 14.35
CA VAL A 256 -0.04 -7.16 15.71
C VAL A 256 1.45 -6.86 15.81
N LEU A 257 1.83 -5.98 16.72
CA LEU A 257 3.22 -5.61 16.96
C LEU A 257 3.56 -5.86 18.42
N ASN A 258 4.57 -6.71 18.68
CA ASN A 258 4.98 -7.09 20.04
C ASN A 258 3.81 -7.59 20.92
N GLY A 259 2.85 -8.30 20.31
CA GLY A 259 1.67 -8.81 21.01
C GLY A 259 0.55 -7.79 21.25
N VAL A 260 0.69 -6.55 20.73
CA VAL A 260 -0.32 -5.51 20.84
C VAL A 260 -1.00 -5.29 19.48
N ASP A 261 -2.34 -5.24 19.48
CA ASP A 261 -3.11 -4.87 18.30
C ASP A 261 -2.91 -3.39 17.97
N CYS A 262 -2.54 -3.10 16.73
CA CYS A 262 -2.36 -1.75 16.21
C CYS A 262 -3.32 -1.51 15.05
N GLU A 263 -3.88 -0.30 14.98
CA GLU A 263 -4.62 0.20 13.83
C GLU A 263 -4.07 1.58 13.43
N ASP A 264 -3.57 1.67 12.21
CA ASP A 264 -3.26 2.93 11.54
C ASP A 264 -4.33 3.27 10.51
N VAL A 265 -4.73 4.53 10.45
CA VAL A 265 -5.70 5.02 9.45
C VAL A 265 -5.03 6.09 8.60
N ALA A 266 -4.93 5.87 7.29
CA ALA A 266 -4.43 6.86 6.34
C ALA A 266 -5.58 7.60 5.66
N THR A 267 -5.54 8.92 5.71
CA THR A 267 -6.47 9.85 5.04
C THR A 267 -5.67 10.81 4.15
N GLY A 268 -6.32 11.52 3.24
CA GLY A 268 -5.71 12.63 2.50
C GLY A 268 -5.86 12.52 0.99
N SER A 269 -4.88 13.07 0.28
CA SER A 269 -4.95 13.25 -1.17
C SER A 269 -3.61 13.01 -1.85
N ILE A 270 -3.68 12.67 -3.13
CA ILE A 270 -2.54 12.60 -4.04
C ILE A 270 -2.91 13.43 -5.27
N LYS A 271 -2.29 14.59 -5.43
CA LYS A 271 -2.64 15.56 -6.47
C LYS A 271 -1.83 15.31 -7.74
N TRP A 272 -2.47 15.26 -8.90
CA TRP A 272 -1.75 15.33 -10.18
C TRP A 272 -1.40 16.78 -10.51
N VAL A 273 -0.15 17.03 -10.86
CA VAL A 273 0.37 18.32 -11.31
C VAL A 273 1.06 18.11 -12.65
N GLU A 274 0.43 18.61 -13.70
CA GLU A 274 0.93 18.54 -15.06
C GLU A 274 1.90 19.69 -15.36
N ASP A 275 3.04 19.41 -16.00
CA ASP A 275 3.93 20.46 -16.50
C ASP A 275 3.22 21.19 -17.66
N PRO A 276 3.23 22.53 -17.72
CA PRO A 276 2.58 23.28 -18.79
C PRO A 276 3.05 22.90 -20.20
N ASN A 277 4.24 22.29 -20.33
CA ASN A 277 4.79 21.81 -21.59
C ASN A 277 4.85 20.27 -21.66
N ARG A 278 3.96 19.56 -20.94
CA ARG A 278 3.95 18.08 -20.91
C ARG A 278 3.89 17.45 -22.29
N GLU A 279 3.14 18.03 -23.22
CA GLU A 279 3.11 17.55 -24.61
C GLU A 279 4.49 17.45 -25.27
N GLN A 280 5.44 18.32 -24.86
CA GLN A 280 6.79 18.39 -25.41
C GLN A 280 7.81 17.63 -24.55
N ASN A 281 7.68 17.70 -23.22
CA ASN A 281 8.70 17.20 -22.29
C ASN A 281 8.28 15.94 -21.52
N GLY A 282 7.01 15.53 -21.62
CA GLY A 282 6.42 14.38 -20.93
C GLY A 282 6.31 14.51 -19.42
N LYS A 283 6.51 15.71 -18.84
CA LYS A 283 6.62 15.87 -17.39
C LYS A 283 5.27 16.04 -16.71
N GLY A 284 5.13 15.38 -15.57
CA GLY A 284 4.06 15.58 -14.60
C GLY A 284 4.47 14.94 -13.28
N GLN A 285 3.74 15.20 -12.21
CA GLN A 285 4.01 14.57 -10.93
C GLN A 285 2.77 14.38 -10.10
N TYR A 286 2.77 13.32 -9.29
CA TYR A 286 1.86 13.19 -8.17
C TYR A 286 2.47 13.81 -6.92
N GLU A 287 1.74 14.70 -6.26
CA GLU A 287 2.10 15.32 -4.98
C GLU A 287 1.31 14.64 -3.86
N PHE A 288 2.02 13.98 -2.95
CA PHE A 288 1.44 13.22 -1.86
C PHE A 288 1.18 14.12 -0.66
N ASN A 289 0.00 13.96 -0.08
CA ASN A 289 -0.37 14.52 1.21
C ASN A 289 -1.28 13.52 1.94
N LEU A 290 -0.67 12.45 2.45
CA LEU A 290 -1.35 11.43 3.23
C LEU A 290 -1.04 11.64 4.71
N ARG A 291 -2.06 11.60 5.55
CA ARG A 291 -1.98 11.77 7.00
C ARG A 291 -2.34 10.47 7.68
N PHE A 292 -1.62 10.13 8.74
CA PHE A 292 -1.80 8.91 9.50
C PHE A 292 -2.38 9.23 10.87
N ASN A 293 -3.45 8.53 11.22
CA ASN A 293 -4.14 8.64 12.51
C ASN A 293 -4.60 10.08 12.80
N GLU A 294 -5.08 10.78 11.77
CA GLU A 294 -5.52 12.18 11.87
C GLU A 294 -6.48 12.41 13.04
N ASP A 295 -7.52 11.58 13.17
CA ASP A 295 -8.49 11.62 14.29
C ASP A 295 -7.86 11.54 15.69
N LYS A 296 -6.77 10.79 15.83
CA LYS A 296 -6.06 10.61 17.12
C LYS A 296 -5.11 11.77 17.42
N ASN A 297 -4.72 12.53 16.39
CA ASN A 297 -3.73 13.62 16.46
C ASN A 297 -4.36 15.00 16.25
N LYS A 298 -5.69 15.10 16.17
CA LYS A 298 -6.38 16.39 16.08
C LYS A 298 -6.02 17.24 17.29
N SER A 299 -5.49 18.44 17.05
CA SER A 299 -5.38 19.45 18.09
C SER A 299 -6.78 19.75 18.63
N ALA A 300 -6.92 19.86 19.95
CA ALA A 300 -8.18 20.26 20.57
C ALA A 300 -8.62 21.61 19.95
N THR A 301 -9.81 21.64 19.36
CA THR A 301 -10.35 22.85 18.73
C THR A 301 -10.49 23.92 19.80
N SER A 302 -9.76 25.02 19.67
CA SER A 302 -9.93 26.18 20.52
C SER A 302 -11.15 26.99 20.05
N GLU A 303 -11.81 27.72 20.94
CA GLU A 303 -12.95 28.56 20.56
C GLU A 303 -12.59 29.60 19.48
N SER A 304 -11.32 30.02 19.41
CA SER A 304 -10.79 30.90 18.37
C SER A 304 -10.76 30.27 16.96
N ASP A 305 -10.70 28.94 16.86
CA ASP A 305 -10.64 28.25 15.57
C ASP A 305 -11.99 28.27 14.84
N VAL A 306 -13.09 28.60 15.53
CA VAL A 306 -14.41 28.79 14.91
C VAL A 306 -14.43 30.03 14.02
N PHE A 307 -13.65 31.06 14.37
CA PHE A 307 -13.70 32.39 13.74
C PHE A 307 -12.61 32.64 12.68
N SER A 308 -11.64 31.75 12.56
CA SER A 308 -10.52 31.86 11.61
C SER A 308 -10.93 31.43 10.19
N GLY A 309 -11.79 32.19 9.52
CA GLY A 309 -12.05 31.99 8.09
C GLY A 309 -10.73 32.08 7.29
N GLY A 310 -10.43 31.10 6.43
CA GLY A 310 -9.21 31.11 5.62
C GLY A 310 -9.10 29.97 4.61
N ALA A 311 -8.71 30.35 3.38
CA ALA A 311 -8.53 29.58 2.15
C ALA A 311 -9.79 28.93 1.55
N GLY A 312 -9.88 28.91 0.21
CA GLY A 312 -10.91 28.15 -0.50
C GLY A 312 -10.79 26.67 -0.16
N ASP A 313 -11.92 25.96 -0.08
CA ASP A 313 -12.00 24.59 0.44
C ASP A 313 -11.03 23.63 -0.26
N GLU A 314 -10.72 23.84 -1.54
CA GLU A 314 -9.80 22.98 -2.29
C GLU A 314 -8.32 23.20 -1.94
N GLU A 315 -7.81 24.44 -1.92
CA GLU A 315 -6.43 24.72 -1.49
C GLU A 315 -6.22 24.30 -0.03
N ALA A 316 -7.23 24.57 0.80
CA ALA A 316 -7.27 24.09 2.16
C ALA A 316 -7.26 22.56 2.23
N PHE A 317 -7.77 21.83 1.22
CA PHE A 317 -7.71 20.37 1.12
C PHE A 317 -6.35 19.82 0.67
N PHE A 318 -5.46 20.61 0.08
CA PHE A 318 -4.13 20.14 -0.32
C PHE A 318 -3.01 20.64 0.61
N PHE A 319 -3.32 21.49 1.58
CA PHE A 319 -2.36 21.99 2.58
C PHE A 319 -1.66 20.86 3.38
N VAL A 320 -0.34 20.92 3.45
CA VAL A 320 0.50 20.00 4.23
C VAL A 320 0.56 20.44 5.69
N ASP A 321 0.10 19.58 6.60
CA ASP A 321 0.12 19.84 8.04
C ASP A 321 1.18 18.94 8.72
N ASN A 322 2.31 19.55 9.06
CA ASN A 322 3.42 18.86 9.71
C ASN A 322 3.22 18.63 11.22
N SER A 323 2.09 19.05 11.80
CA SER A 323 1.75 18.71 13.18
C SER A 323 1.18 17.30 13.32
N ILE A 324 0.80 16.68 12.21
CA ILE A 324 0.21 15.33 12.15
C ILE A 324 1.20 14.39 11.46
N PRO A 325 1.31 13.12 11.89
CA PRO A 325 2.09 12.13 11.17
C PRO A 325 1.65 12.02 9.70
N SER A 326 2.58 12.16 8.76
CA SER A 326 2.23 12.27 7.34
C SER A 326 3.29 11.71 6.41
N LEU A 327 2.84 11.22 5.25
CA LEU A 327 3.65 10.90 4.09
C LEU A 327 3.39 11.95 3.01
N THR A 328 4.42 12.71 2.67
CA THR A 328 4.36 13.81 1.69
C THR A 328 5.42 13.64 0.61
N GLY A 329 5.61 14.62 -0.27
CA GLY A 329 6.62 14.59 -1.33
C GLY A 329 6.03 14.24 -2.68
N THR A 330 6.86 13.77 -3.62
CA THR A 330 6.45 13.61 -5.01
C THR A 330 6.81 12.25 -5.61
N ILE A 331 6.00 11.83 -6.57
CA ILE A 331 6.35 10.81 -7.55
C ILE A 331 6.28 11.50 -8.93
N ALA A 332 7.45 11.77 -9.50
CA ALA A 332 7.57 12.53 -10.75
C ALA A 332 7.71 11.61 -11.96
N TYR A 333 7.05 11.96 -13.05
CA TYR A 333 7.00 11.22 -14.31
C TYR A 333 7.69 12.01 -15.41
N VAL A 334 8.40 11.30 -16.28
CA VAL A 334 8.88 11.77 -17.56
C VAL A 334 8.46 10.76 -18.61
N ASP A 335 7.38 11.08 -19.30
CA ASP A 335 6.70 10.25 -20.27
C ASP A 335 7.32 10.39 -21.67
N MET A 336 7.44 9.28 -22.37
CA MET A 336 7.70 9.26 -23.80
C MET A 336 6.37 9.08 -24.53
N MET A 337 5.82 10.18 -25.06
CA MET A 337 4.53 10.18 -25.74
C MET A 337 4.58 9.44 -27.07
N ILE A 338 3.53 8.67 -27.39
CA ILE A 338 3.39 8.08 -28.73
C ILE A 338 2.93 9.19 -29.68
N PRO A 339 3.61 9.41 -30.84
CA PRO A 339 3.19 10.44 -31.78
C PRO A 339 1.71 10.30 -32.18
N GLY A 340 0.94 11.37 -31.98
CA GLY A 340 -0.49 11.40 -32.29
C GLY A 340 -1.40 10.63 -31.32
N LYS A 341 -0.91 10.24 -30.13
CA LYS A 341 -1.73 9.68 -29.05
C LYS A 341 -1.47 10.40 -27.73
N GLU A 342 -2.48 10.40 -26.87
CA GLU A 342 -2.38 10.91 -25.49
C GLU A 342 -1.65 9.93 -24.56
N ALA A 343 -1.57 8.65 -24.90
CA ALA A 343 -0.94 7.64 -24.06
C ALA A 343 0.58 7.54 -24.32
N PRO A 344 1.41 7.44 -23.26
CA PRO A 344 2.85 7.24 -23.42
C PRO A 344 3.22 5.80 -23.77
N SER A 345 4.35 5.64 -24.49
CA SER A 345 4.98 4.34 -24.75
C SER A 345 5.86 3.86 -23.61
N SER A 346 6.41 4.79 -22.82
CA SER A 346 7.22 4.48 -21.65
C SER A 346 7.24 5.67 -20.70
N SER A 347 7.58 5.42 -19.44
CA SER A 347 7.71 6.45 -18.41
C SER A 347 8.95 6.22 -17.57
N LYS A 348 9.70 7.29 -17.28
CA LYS A 348 10.68 7.30 -16.19
C LYS A 348 10.02 7.94 -14.97
N VAL A 349 10.02 7.22 -13.87
CA VAL A 349 9.34 7.62 -12.63
C VAL A 349 10.38 7.77 -11.53
N THR A 350 10.35 8.89 -10.82
CA THR A 350 11.26 9.18 -9.69
C THR A 350 10.44 9.33 -8.42
N PHE A 351 10.78 8.55 -7.40
CA PHE A 351 10.15 8.61 -6.08
C PHE A 351 10.97 9.51 -5.17
N ASN A 352 10.31 10.46 -4.51
CA ASN A 352 10.87 11.27 -3.44
C ASN A 352 9.78 11.60 -2.42
N LEU A 353 9.41 10.60 -1.62
CA LEU A 353 8.42 10.76 -0.56
C LEU A 353 9.10 10.99 0.79
N ASN A 354 8.51 11.85 1.60
CA ASN A 354 9.01 12.31 2.88
C ASN A 354 8.12 11.77 4.00
N ALA A 355 8.72 11.37 5.12
CA ALA A 355 8.00 11.10 6.35
C ALA A 355 8.03 12.32 7.26
N ASN A 356 6.92 12.57 7.94
CA ASN A 356 6.87 13.40 9.13
C ASN A 356 6.25 12.56 10.25
N GLN A 357 6.98 12.34 11.34
CA GLN A 357 6.55 11.58 12.51
C GLN A 357 5.97 10.17 12.21
N LEU A 358 6.36 9.55 11.10
CA LEU A 358 5.93 8.19 10.76
C LEU A 358 6.89 7.15 11.32
N ASN A 359 6.37 6.01 11.75
CA ASN A 359 7.22 4.87 12.08
C ASN A 359 7.53 4.00 10.85
N LYS A 360 8.54 3.13 10.94
CA LYS A 360 8.93 2.26 9.82
C LYS A 360 7.83 1.30 9.37
N GLN A 361 6.98 0.84 10.28
CA GLN A 361 5.89 -0.09 9.98
C GLN A 361 4.85 0.59 9.08
N GLN A 362 4.48 1.84 9.36
CA GLN A 362 3.59 2.65 8.53
C GLN A 362 4.15 2.84 7.12
N ILE A 363 5.42 3.24 7.01
CA ILE A 363 6.09 3.49 5.72
C ILE A 363 6.15 2.21 4.87
N VAL A 364 6.56 1.09 5.47
CA VAL A 364 6.68 -0.20 4.75
C VAL A 364 5.31 -0.75 4.37
N ASN A 365 4.29 -0.65 5.23
CA ASN A 365 2.94 -1.07 4.89
C ASN A 365 2.36 -0.27 3.73
N PHE A 366 2.54 1.06 3.76
CA PHE A 366 2.12 1.92 2.67
C PHE A 366 2.81 1.53 1.36
N LEU A 367 4.13 1.36 1.34
CA LEU A 367 4.85 0.94 0.14
C LEU A 367 4.35 -0.40 -0.41
N LYS A 368 4.16 -1.40 0.45
CA LYS A 368 3.65 -2.72 0.02
C LYS A 368 2.28 -2.57 -0.63
N LEU A 369 1.38 -1.78 -0.04
CA LEU A 369 0.07 -1.49 -0.63
C LEU A 369 0.23 -0.79 -1.98
N TRP A 370 1.08 0.23 -2.05
CA TRP A 370 1.32 1.00 -3.29
C TRP A 370 1.85 0.11 -4.43
N LEU A 371 2.80 -0.79 -4.15
CA LEU A 371 3.32 -1.75 -5.14
C LEU A 371 2.29 -2.83 -5.53
N LEU A 372 1.33 -3.16 -4.67
CA LEU A 372 0.18 -4.01 -5.05
C LEU A 372 -0.79 -3.31 -6.01
N CYS A 373 -0.84 -1.98 -5.98
CA CYS A 373 -1.75 -1.19 -6.80
C CYS A 373 -1.19 -0.84 -8.19
N VAL A 374 -0.03 -1.40 -8.57
CA VAL A 374 0.55 -1.24 -9.91
C VAL A 374 -0.45 -1.69 -10.97
N GLY A 375 -0.61 -0.87 -12.00
CA GLY A 375 -1.69 -0.95 -12.97
C GLY A 375 -2.68 0.18 -12.73
N PRO A 376 -3.68 0.04 -11.83
CA PRO A 376 -4.66 1.10 -11.56
C PRO A 376 -4.05 2.48 -11.25
N THR A 377 -2.92 2.53 -10.53
CA THR A 377 -2.24 3.78 -10.16
C THR A 377 -1.24 4.30 -11.20
N ASN A 378 -0.95 3.55 -12.26
CA ASN A 378 0.13 3.85 -13.22
C ASN A 378 -0.28 3.80 -14.69
N ASP A 379 -1.48 3.30 -15.01
CA ASP A 379 -1.93 3.02 -16.37
C ASP A 379 -2.72 4.17 -17.04
N GLU A 380 -2.80 5.34 -16.41
CA GLU A 380 -3.35 6.56 -17.04
C GLU A 380 -2.55 6.97 -18.30
#